data_AF-A0A522YZT3-F1
#
_entry.id   AF-A0A522YZT3-F1
#
_cell.length_a   1.000
_cell.length_b   1.000
_cell.length_c   1.000
_cell.angle_alpha   90.00
_cell.angle_beta   90.00
_cell.angle_gamma   90.00
#
_symmetry.space_group_name_H-M   'P 1'
#
loop_
_entity.id
_entity.type
_entity.pdbx_description
1 polymer ?
#
loop_
_entity_poly.entity_id
_entity_poly.type
_entity_poly.pdbx_seq_one_letter_code
_entity_poly.pdbx_strand_id
1 'polypeptide(L)'
;MLVTENEICEIKEFIDSLNSEKESAVIVEGKRDSAALKKLGFTEKVLEFHRFGGLTKFADSVSDHKSLIILFDSDRKGRYLTKRVVEQLERRTRIDLSYKKKLVQITRGKIRAIEDLDGYEQFLYDVAGFSY
;
A
#
# COMPACT_ATOMS: atom_id res chain seq x y z
N MET A 1 0.03 -21.11 4.11
CA MET A 1 -1.10 -20.37 3.50
C MET A 1 -1.29 -20.91 2.10
N LEU A 2 -2.52 -21.29 1.71
CA LEU A 2 -2.77 -21.69 0.33
C LEU A 2 -2.97 -20.43 -0.51
N VAL A 3 -2.00 -20.16 -1.39
CA VAL A 3 -2.02 -19.06 -2.36
C VAL A 3 -2.21 -19.69 -3.74
N THR A 4 -3.12 -19.16 -4.56
CA THR A 4 -3.34 -19.67 -5.91
C THR A 4 -2.51 -18.88 -6.93
N GLU A 5 -2.18 -19.48 -8.08
CA GLU A 5 -1.50 -18.80 -9.18
C GLU A 5 -2.24 -17.53 -9.63
N ASN A 6 -3.58 -17.58 -9.70
CA ASN A 6 -4.39 -16.40 -10.02
C ASN A 6 -4.20 -15.27 -8.99
N GLU A 7 -4.14 -15.59 -7.70
CA GLU A 7 -3.93 -14.60 -6.64
C GLU A 7 -2.54 -13.94 -6.76
N ILE A 8 -1.53 -14.71 -7.17
CA ILE A 8 -0.16 -14.21 -7.41
C ILE A 8 -0.15 -13.26 -8.61
N CYS A 9 -0.78 -13.65 -9.73
CA CYS A 9 -0.90 -12.80 -10.92
C CYS A 9 -1.62 -11.49 -10.60
N GLU A 10 -2.74 -11.54 -9.88
CA GLU A 10 -3.51 -10.36 -9.48
C GLU A 10 -2.69 -9.42 -8.56
N ILE A 11 -1.88 -9.96 -7.63
CA ILE A 11 -0.97 -9.15 -6.81
C ILE A 11 0.10 -8.50 -7.66
N LYS A 12 0.68 -9.21 -8.63
CA LYS A 12 1.66 -8.63 -9.54
C LYS A 12 1.06 -7.46 -10.34
N GLU A 13 -0.11 -7.66 -10.93
CA GLU A 13 -0.86 -6.61 -11.63
C GLU A 13 -1.23 -5.44 -10.69
N PHE A 14 -1.51 -5.72 -9.42
CA PHE A 14 -1.73 -4.70 -8.42
C PHE A 14 -0.48 -3.84 -8.20
N ILE A 15 0.69 -4.45 -8.03
CA ILE A 15 1.97 -3.73 -7.88
C ILE A 15 2.31 -2.95 -9.15
N ASP A 16 2.09 -3.52 -10.33
CA ASP A 16 2.31 -2.83 -11.61
C ASP A 16 1.38 -1.62 -11.76
N SER A 17 0.12 -1.74 -11.29
CA SER A 17 -0.81 -0.60 -11.26
C SER A 17 -0.33 0.49 -10.28
N LEU A 18 0.17 0.12 -9.09
CA LEU A 18 0.76 1.09 -8.16
C LEU A 18 1.99 1.78 -8.76
N ASN A 19 2.88 1.04 -9.44
CA ASN A 19 4.07 1.60 -10.08
C ASN A 19 3.75 2.54 -11.25
N SER A 20 2.56 2.40 -11.85
CA SER A 20 2.08 3.24 -12.95
C SER A 20 1.54 4.60 -12.47
N GLU A 21 1.25 4.74 -11.17
CA GLU A 21 0.70 5.95 -10.54
C GLU A 21 1.78 7.00 -10.24
N LYS A 22 2.48 7.49 -11.26
CA LYS A 22 3.64 8.39 -11.10
C LYS A 22 3.34 9.74 -10.43
N GLU A 23 2.09 10.20 -10.47
CA GLU A 23 1.66 11.45 -9.83
C GLU A 23 1.10 11.25 -8.42
N SER A 24 0.97 10.00 -7.96
CA SER A 24 0.41 9.67 -6.65
C SER A 24 1.50 9.22 -5.69
N ALA A 25 1.49 9.76 -4.46
CA ALA A 25 2.35 9.22 -3.40
C ALA A 25 1.63 8.07 -2.68
N VAL A 26 2.32 6.94 -2.52
CA VAL A 26 1.80 5.79 -1.76
C VAL A 26 2.16 5.95 -0.29
N ILE A 27 1.16 5.85 0.58
CA ILE A 27 1.30 6.02 2.02
C ILE A 27 0.98 4.71 2.74
N VAL A 28 1.84 4.36 3.69
CA VAL A 28 1.70 3.19 4.58
C VAL A 28 1.89 3.60 6.04
N GLU A 29 1.53 2.75 6.99
CA GLU A 29 1.67 3.10 8.41
C GLU A 29 3.14 3.11 8.83
N GLY A 30 3.90 2.08 8.44
CA GLY A 30 5.28 1.93 8.91
C GLY A 30 6.25 1.23 7.97
N LYS A 31 7.47 1.04 8.47
CA LYS A 31 8.61 0.49 7.73
C LYS A 31 8.38 -0.93 7.21
N ARG A 32 7.66 -1.78 7.95
CA ARG A 32 7.40 -3.17 7.55
C ARG A 32 6.52 -3.21 6.31
N ASP A 33 5.47 -2.41 6.27
CA ASP A 33 4.62 -2.23 5.09
C ASP A 33 5.41 -1.74 3.87
N SER A 34 6.28 -0.74 4.07
CA SER A 34 7.12 -0.24 2.98
C SER A 34 8.05 -1.32 2.45
N ALA A 35 8.66 -2.12 3.34
CA ALA A 35 9.53 -3.21 2.94
C ALA A 35 8.76 -4.28 2.16
N ALA A 36 7.55 -4.63 2.59
CA ALA A 36 6.70 -5.59 1.90
C ALA A 36 6.35 -5.16 0.49
N LEU A 37 5.93 -3.90 0.29
CA LEU A 37 5.68 -3.37 -1.06
C LEU A 37 6.93 -3.45 -1.94
N LYS A 38 8.10 -3.09 -1.40
CA LYS A 38 9.36 -3.13 -2.15
C LYS A 38 9.75 -4.54 -2.57
N LYS A 39 9.59 -5.53 -1.69
CA LYS A 39 9.85 -6.94 -2.00
C LYS A 39 8.96 -7.47 -3.12
N LEU A 40 7.71 -7.01 -3.19
CA LEU A 40 6.80 -7.37 -4.27
C LEU A 40 7.07 -6.63 -5.59
N GLY A 41 8.07 -5.74 -5.64
CA GLY A 41 8.46 -5.03 -6.86
C GLY A 41 7.96 -3.58 -6.95
N PHE A 42 7.44 -2.98 -5.87
CA PHE A 42 7.14 -1.55 -5.87
C PHE A 42 8.43 -0.72 -5.87
N THR A 43 8.63 0.11 -6.90
CA THR A 43 9.90 0.81 -7.13
C THR A 43 9.90 2.24 -6.62
N GLU A 44 8.73 2.86 -6.49
CA GLU A 44 8.61 4.28 -6.13
C GLU A 44 8.83 4.52 -4.63
N LYS A 45 8.86 5.81 -4.27
CA LYS A 45 8.99 6.23 -2.86
C LYS A 45 7.69 5.97 -2.11
N VAL A 46 7.79 5.22 -1.01
CA VAL A 46 6.72 5.03 -0.03
C VAL A 46 6.84 6.06 1.10
N LEU A 47 5.74 6.68 1.49
CA LEU A 47 5.66 7.57 2.65
C LEU A 47 5.18 6.80 3.88
N GLU A 48 6.03 6.70 4.90
CA GLU A 48 5.72 5.98 6.14
C GLU A 48 5.15 6.95 7.18
N PHE A 49 3.86 6.85 7.51
CA PHE A 49 3.17 7.78 8.43
C PHE A 49 3.89 7.93 9.78
N HIS A 50 4.38 6.83 10.37
CA HIS A 50 5.06 6.88 11.67
C HIS A 50 6.33 7.73 11.68
N ARG A 51 6.96 8.03 10.53
CA ARG A 51 8.17 8.89 10.46
C ARG A 51 7.88 10.37 10.62
N PHE A 52 6.64 10.82 10.42
CA PHE A 52 6.30 12.24 10.40
C PHE A 52 6.05 12.82 11.80
N GLY A 53 5.98 11.98 12.84
CA GLY A 53 5.83 12.45 14.23
C GLY A 53 4.45 13.05 14.53
N GLY A 54 3.42 12.69 13.76
CA GLY A 54 2.03 13.08 13.97
C GLY A 54 1.30 13.49 12.69
N LEU A 55 -0.02 13.60 12.81
CA LEU A 55 -0.91 13.86 11.68
C LEU A 55 -0.68 15.25 11.03
N THR A 56 -0.47 16.30 11.81
CA THR A 56 -0.24 17.66 11.29
C THR A 56 1.02 17.74 10.43
N LYS A 57 2.15 17.26 10.96
CA LYS A 57 3.42 17.22 10.22
C LYS A 57 3.33 16.34 8.98
N PHE A 58 2.60 15.23 9.07
CA PHE A 58 2.32 14.40 7.91
C PHE A 58 1.54 15.18 6.85
N ALA A 59 0.41 15.80 7.21
CA ALA A 59 -0.43 16.57 6.31
C ALA A 59 0.35 17.70 5.61
N ASP A 60 1.16 18.44 6.37
CA ASP A 60 2.01 19.50 5.81
C ASP A 60 3.07 18.96 4.85
N SER A 61 3.63 17.77 5.13
CA SER A 61 4.65 17.16 4.26
C SER A 61 4.11 16.57 2.96
N VAL A 62 2.81 16.28 2.90
CA VAL A 62 2.17 15.65 1.74
C VAL A 62 1.19 16.58 1.02
N SER A 63 1.02 17.81 1.49
CA SER A 63 0.08 18.77 0.91
C SER A 63 0.41 19.16 -0.53
N ASP A 64 1.69 19.04 -0.91
CA ASP A 64 2.17 19.38 -2.26
C ASP A 64 1.98 18.22 -3.25
N HIS A 65 1.62 17.02 -2.78
CA HIS A 65 1.27 15.92 -3.67
C HIS A 65 -0.11 16.14 -4.28
N LYS A 66 -0.23 15.94 -5.59
CA LYS A 66 -1.51 16.02 -6.32
C LYS A 66 -2.48 14.93 -5.89
N SER A 67 -1.95 13.73 -5.63
CA SER A 67 -2.72 12.53 -5.33
C SER A 67 -2.02 11.68 -4.28
N LEU A 68 -2.80 11.04 -3.43
CA LEU A 68 -2.34 10.18 -2.34
C LEU A 68 -3.09 8.85 -2.39
N ILE A 69 -2.34 7.75 -2.42
CA ILE A 69 -2.88 6.39 -2.29
C ILE A 69 -2.64 5.93 -0.86
N ILE A 70 -3.71 5.71 -0.10
CA ILE A 70 -3.61 5.32 1.32
C ILE A 70 -3.79 3.80 1.45
N LEU A 71 -2.80 3.13 2.00
CA LEU A 71 -2.81 1.68 2.18
C LEU A 71 -2.82 1.22 3.66
N PHE A 72 -3.13 2.10 4.61
CA PHE A 72 -3.22 1.80 6.04
C PHE A 72 -4.00 0.52 6.39
N ASP A 73 -3.74 -0.02 7.58
CA ASP A 73 -4.30 -1.29 7.99
C ASP A 73 -5.81 -1.18 8.22
N SER A 74 -6.50 -2.30 7.99
CA SER A 74 -7.95 -2.36 8.17
C SER A 74 -8.36 -2.43 9.65
N ASP A 75 -7.44 -2.24 10.60
CA ASP A 75 -7.71 -2.29 12.03
C ASP A 75 -8.35 -0.98 12.55
N ARG A 76 -8.57 -0.88 13.87
CA ARG A 76 -9.19 0.33 14.45
C ARG A 76 -8.31 1.58 14.26
N LYS A 77 -7.00 1.43 14.37
CA LYS A 77 -6.04 2.54 14.32
C LYS A 77 -5.87 3.02 12.88
N GLY A 78 -5.65 2.12 11.93
CA GLY A 78 -5.53 2.44 10.51
C GLY A 78 -6.79 3.08 9.96
N ARG A 79 -7.98 2.59 10.31
CA ARG A 79 -9.25 3.26 9.95
C ARG A 79 -9.37 4.67 10.53
N TYR A 80 -8.93 4.87 11.78
CA TYR A 80 -8.90 6.20 12.39
C TYR A 80 -7.93 7.13 11.64
N LEU A 81 -6.73 6.67 11.32
CA LEU A 81 -5.74 7.43 10.55
C LEU A 81 -6.24 7.78 9.17
N THR A 82 -6.83 6.83 8.43
CA THR A 82 -7.42 7.08 7.10
C THR A 82 -8.46 8.19 7.17
N LYS A 83 -9.40 8.10 8.13
CA LYS A 83 -10.43 9.13 8.31
C LYS A 83 -9.82 10.50 8.57
N ARG A 84 -8.79 10.57 9.43
CA ARG A 84 -8.11 11.81 9.78
C ARG A 84 -7.34 12.43 8.61
N VAL A 85 -6.66 11.61 7.81
CA VAL A 85 -5.95 12.08 6.61
C VAL A 85 -6.95 12.62 5.59
N VAL A 86 -8.08 11.92 5.40
CA VAL A 86 -9.17 12.40 4.52
C VAL A 86 -9.71 13.75 4.99
N GLU A 87 -10.13 13.87 6.25
CA GLU A 87 -10.67 15.11 6.81
C GLU A 87 -9.75 16.32 6.63
N GLN A 88 -8.42 16.12 6.67
CA GLN A 88 -7.45 17.21 6.59
C GLN A 88 -7.03 17.57 5.16
N LEU A 89 -6.95 16.58 4.26
CA LEU A 89 -6.30 16.76 2.96
C LEU A 89 -7.25 16.71 1.77
N GLU A 90 -8.45 16.13 1.90
CA GLU A 90 -9.35 15.90 0.75
C GLU A 90 -9.72 17.17 -0.03
N ARG A 91 -9.65 18.33 0.61
CA ARG A 91 -9.93 19.63 -0.01
C ARG A 91 -8.80 20.15 -0.91
N ARG A 92 -7.58 19.65 -0.74
CA ARG A 92 -6.36 20.13 -1.41
C ARG A 92 -5.68 19.06 -2.26
N THR A 93 -5.89 17.80 -1.92
CA THR A 93 -5.19 16.65 -2.48
C THR A 93 -6.19 15.55 -2.77
N ARG A 94 -6.10 14.94 -3.95
CA ARG A 94 -6.94 13.78 -4.29
C ARG A 94 -6.51 12.59 -3.43
N ILE A 95 -7.47 11.92 -2.80
CA ILE A 95 -7.21 10.73 -1.98
C ILE A 95 -7.84 9.52 -2.63
N ASP A 96 -7.02 8.51 -2.91
CA ASP A 96 -7.44 7.25 -3.51
C ASP A 96 -7.37 6.11 -2.50
N LEU A 97 -8.55 5.60 -2.14
CA LEU A 97 -8.73 4.45 -1.25
C LEU A 97 -9.08 3.16 -2.04
N SER A 98 -9.17 3.24 -3.37
CA SER A 98 -9.56 2.12 -4.22
C SER A 98 -8.51 1.01 -4.23
N TYR A 99 -7.22 1.37 -4.17
CA TYR A 99 -6.12 0.41 -4.10
C TYR A 99 -6.21 -0.47 -2.85
N LYS A 100 -6.54 0.08 -1.67
CA LYS A 100 -6.75 -0.74 -0.47
C LYS A 100 -7.91 -1.72 -0.65
N LYS A 101 -9.01 -1.28 -1.28
CA LYS A 101 -10.15 -2.16 -1.58
C LYS A 101 -9.76 -3.28 -2.56
N LYS A 102 -9.04 -2.94 -3.62
CA LYS A 102 -8.54 -3.89 -4.62
C LYS A 102 -7.64 -4.95 -3.97
N LEU A 103 -6.71 -4.54 -3.11
CA LEU A 103 -5.84 -5.47 -2.38
C LEU A 103 -6.63 -6.45 -1.50
N VAL A 104 -7.64 -5.97 -0.76
CA VAL A 104 -8.50 -6.82 0.06
C VAL A 104 -9.31 -7.80 -0.79
N GLN A 105 -9.76 -7.39 -1.98
CA GLN A 105 -10.50 -8.24 -2.91
C GLN A 105 -9.63 -9.36 -3.48
N ILE A 106 -8.44 -9.03 -3.99
CA ILE A 106 -7.47 -9.98 -4.56
C ILE A 106 -7.12 -11.06 -3.53
N THR A 107 -6.78 -10.61 -2.32
CA THR A 107 -6.35 -11.50 -1.22
C THR A 107 -7.53 -12.19 -0.52
N ARG A 108 -8.77 -11.93 -0.96
CA ARG A 108 -10.02 -12.44 -0.37
C ARG A 108 -10.09 -12.21 1.15
N GLY A 109 -9.53 -11.09 1.61
CA GLY A 109 -9.45 -10.73 3.02
C GLY A 109 -8.45 -11.54 3.86
N LYS A 110 -7.62 -12.38 3.24
CA LYS A 110 -6.50 -13.07 3.92
C LYS A 110 -5.47 -12.07 4.44
N ILE A 111 -5.27 -10.98 3.71
CA ILE A 111 -4.36 -9.91 4.09
C ILE A 111 -5.15 -8.77 4.73
N ARG A 112 -4.76 -8.43 5.95
CA ARG A 112 -5.35 -7.30 6.70
C ARG A 112 -4.35 -6.16 6.87
N ALA A 113 -3.06 -6.50 6.98
CA ALA A 113 -1.95 -5.57 7.05
C ALA A 113 -1.06 -5.70 5.82
N ILE A 114 -0.46 -4.60 5.36
CA ILE A 114 0.44 -4.66 4.18
C ILE A 114 1.63 -5.60 4.48
N GLU A 115 2.12 -5.64 5.71
CA GLU A 115 3.20 -6.56 6.09
C GLU A 115 2.89 -8.06 5.86
N ASP A 116 1.61 -8.46 5.79
CA ASP A 116 1.24 -9.85 5.47
C ASP A 116 1.59 -10.22 4.02
N LEU A 117 1.81 -9.21 3.15
CA LEU A 117 2.24 -9.41 1.77
C LEU A 117 3.65 -10.00 1.64
N ASP A 118 4.49 -9.92 2.68
CA ASP A 118 5.83 -10.53 2.69
C ASP A 118 5.77 -12.02 2.35
N GLY A 119 4.67 -12.70 2.69
CA GLY A 119 4.46 -14.11 2.36
C GLY A 119 4.30 -14.40 0.86
N TYR A 120 4.05 -13.39 0.03
CA TYR A 120 3.85 -13.54 -1.42
C TYR A 120 5.14 -13.41 -2.23
N GLU A 121 6.21 -12.90 -1.63
CA GLU A 121 7.52 -12.71 -2.26
C GLU A 121 8.02 -14.02 -2.89
N GLN A 122 8.01 -15.12 -2.13
CA GLN A 122 8.47 -16.44 -2.58
C GLN A 122 7.69 -16.94 -3.81
N PHE A 123 6.37 -16.72 -3.83
CA PHE A 123 5.52 -17.18 -4.92
C PHE A 123 5.66 -16.36 -6.21
N LEU A 124 6.01 -15.06 -6.09
CA LEU A 124 6.29 -14.23 -7.28
C LEU A 124 7.58 -14.66 -7.98
N TYR A 125 8.58 -15.13 -7.23
CA TYR A 125 9.82 -15.67 -7.80
C TYR A 125 9.59 -16.99 -8.55
N ASP A 126 8.78 -17.88 -7.99
CA ASP A 126 8.44 -19.17 -8.61
C ASP A 126 7.72 -18.98 -9.96
N VAL A 127 6.79 -18.02 -10.04
CA VAL A 127 6.06 -17.70 -11.29
C VAL A 127 6.95 -16.99 -12.31
N ALA A 128 7.99 -16.27 -11.87
CA ALA A 128 8.96 -15.61 -12.75
C ALA A 128 10.02 -16.57 -13.33
N GLY A 129 9.97 -17.87 -12.99
CA GLY A 129 10.88 -18.89 -13.53
C GLY A 129 12.29 -18.86 -12.93
N PHE A 130 12.49 -18.19 -11.79
CA PHE A 130 13.76 -18.22 -11.08
C PHE A 130 13.67 -19.25 -9.94
N SER A 131 14.05 -20.51 -10.23
CA SER A 131 14.34 -21.50 -9.19
C SER A 131 15.73 -21.25 -8.60
N TYR A 132 15.85 -21.34 -7.27
CA TYR A 132 17.13 -21.38 -6.55
C TYR A 132 17.89 -22.69 -6.79
#